data_AF-A0A966I0F4-F1
#
_entry.id   AF-A0A966I0F4-F1
#
_cell.length_a   1.000
_cell.length_b   1.000
_cell.length_c   1.000
_cell.angle_alpha   90.00
_cell.angle_beta   90.00
_cell.angle_gamma   90.00
#
_symmetry.space_group_name_H-M   'P 1'
#
loop_
_entity.id
_entity.type
_entity.pdbx_description
1 polymer ?
#
loop_
_entity_poly.entity_id
_entity_poly.type
_entity_poly.pdbx_seq_one_letter_code
_entity_poly.pdbx_strand_id
1 'polypeptide(L)'
;MPTALKTQVGRALGSAAARRLLAQDQIPGVVYGHGMTPVAVTVDRKDLRVALSGPAGLNTVLELHVGSDKYPAIVKEVQRDPVKRIVRHVDFQQISL
;
A
#
# COMPACT_ATOMS: atom_id res chain seq x y z
N MET A 1 18.30 -2.12 4.67
CA MET A 1 17.82 -2.41 3.31
C MET A 1 16.37 -1.95 3.26
N PRO A 2 16.01 -0.99 2.39
CA PRO A 2 14.60 -0.61 2.21
C PRO A 2 13.82 -1.84 1.72
N THR A 3 12.64 -2.07 2.30
CA THR A 3 11.77 -3.18 1.89
C THR A 3 11.05 -2.76 0.61
N ALA A 4 11.36 -3.43 -0.50
CA ALA A 4 10.68 -3.21 -1.77
C ALA A 4 9.29 -3.84 -1.75
N LEU A 5 8.27 -3.07 -2.12
CA LEU A 5 6.89 -3.53 -2.21
C LEU A 5 6.44 -3.48 -3.66
N LYS A 6 6.07 -4.63 -4.22
CA LYS A 6 5.50 -4.71 -5.56
C LYS A 6 4.05 -4.23 -5.53
N THR A 7 3.71 -3.30 -6.42
CA THR A 7 2.36 -2.76 -6.51
C THR A 7 1.79 -2.91 -7.92
N GLN A 8 0.49 -3.17 -8.01
CA GLN A 8 -0.25 -3.20 -9.27
C GLN A 8 -1.06 -1.92 -9.44
N VAL A 9 -0.94 -1.28 -10.59
CA VAL A 9 -1.68 -0.07 -10.98
C VAL A 9 -2.93 -0.39 -11.78
N GLY A 10 -3.87 0.55 -11.84
CA GLY A 10 -5.03 0.46 -12.72
C GLY A 10 -6.19 -0.40 -12.19
N ARG A 11 -6.30 -0.56 -10.85
CA ARG A 11 -7.43 -1.27 -10.26
C ARG A 11 -8.75 -0.55 -10.49
N ALA A 12 -9.84 -1.31 -10.64
CA ALA A 12 -11.19 -0.77 -10.65
C ALA A 12 -11.51 -0.11 -9.29
N LEU A 13 -12.09 1.09 -9.34
CA LEU A 13 -12.51 1.84 -8.16
C LEU A 13 -13.90 1.39 -7.68
N GLY A 14 -14.18 1.63 -6.40
CA GLY A 14 -15.47 1.35 -5.78
C GLY A 14 -15.44 0.21 -4.75
N SER A 15 -16.50 0.16 -3.95
CA SER A 15 -16.60 -0.73 -2.79
C SER A 15 -16.74 -2.21 -3.17
N ALA A 16 -17.36 -2.53 -4.30
CA ALA A 16 -17.44 -3.91 -4.81
C ALA A 16 -16.07 -4.42 -5.30
N ALA A 17 -15.33 -3.60 -6.05
CA ALA A 17 -14.00 -3.95 -6.52
C ALA A 17 -13.01 -4.15 -5.36
N ALA A 18 -13.02 -3.25 -4.37
CA ALA A 18 -12.21 -3.38 -3.17
C ALA A 18 -12.49 -4.69 -2.40
N ARG A 19 -13.76 -5.09 -2.25
CA ARG A 19 -14.11 -6.36 -1.60
C ARG A 19 -13.60 -7.58 -2.37
N ARG A 20 -13.64 -7.56 -3.71
CA ARG A 20 -13.10 -8.64 -4.54
C ARG A 20 -11.59 -8.78 -4.37
N LEU A 21 -10.85 -7.67 -4.36
CA LEU A 21 -9.40 -7.67 -4.13
C LEU A 21 -9.05 -8.23 -2.75
N LEU A 22 -9.77 -7.79 -1.71
CA LEU A 22 -9.55 -8.28 -0.34
C LEU A 22 -9.81 -9.79 -0.21
N ALA A 23 -10.73 -10.35 -1.00
CA ALA A 23 -10.98 -11.79 -1.07
C ALA A 23 -9.89 -12.57 -1.82
N GLN A 24 -9.11 -11.88 -2.67
CA GLN A 24 -7.95 -12.42 -3.39
C GLN A 24 -6.63 -12.16 -2.65
N ASP A 25 -6.67 -11.84 -1.36
CA ASP A 25 -5.51 -11.43 -0.55
C ASP A 25 -4.73 -10.21 -1.08
N GLN A 26 -5.39 -9.39 -1.89
CA GLN A 26 -4.87 -8.12 -2.35
C GLN A 26 -5.49 -6.97 -1.57
N ILE A 27 -4.64 -6.07 -1.08
CA ILE A 27 -5.05 -4.91 -0.30
C ILE A 27 -5.08 -3.70 -1.25
N PRO A 28 -6.24 -3.05 -1.40
CA PRO A 28 -6.32 -1.78 -2.11
C PRO A 28 -5.59 -0.70 -1.31
N GLY A 29 -4.83 0.14 -2.01
CA GLY A 29 -4.20 1.31 -1.43
C GLY A 29 -4.15 2.49 -2.38
N VAL A 30 -3.58 3.58 -1.90
CA VAL A 30 -3.34 4.80 -2.67
C VAL A 30 -1.94 5.31 -2.36
N VAL A 31 -1.20 5.70 -3.39
CA VAL A 31 0.06 6.44 -3.26
C VAL A 31 -0.19 7.88 -3.65
N TYR A 32 0.18 8.81 -2.79
CA TYR A 32 0.09 10.24 -3.08
C TYR A 32 1.31 10.98 -2.53
N GLY A 33 1.60 12.14 -3.10
CA GLY A 33 2.81 12.91 -2.79
C GLY A 33 2.68 14.36 -3.24
N HIS A 34 3.63 15.20 -2.82
CA HIS A 34 3.65 16.60 -3.24
C HIS A 34 4.02 16.68 -4.73
N GLY A 35 3.10 17.18 -5.56
CA GLY A 35 3.30 17.29 -7.02
C GLY A 35 3.07 15.98 -7.81
N MET A 36 2.72 14.87 -7.17
CA MET A 36 2.37 13.61 -7.82
C MET A 36 0.85 13.44 -7.90
N THR A 37 0.34 12.98 -9.04
CA THR A 37 -1.06 12.57 -9.15
C THR A 37 -1.30 11.34 -8.26
N PRO A 38 -2.32 11.33 -7.38
CA PRO A 38 -2.63 10.15 -6.57
C PRO A 38 -2.88 8.92 -7.44
N VAL A 39 -2.14 7.84 -7.18
CA VAL A 39 -2.25 6.58 -7.93
C VAL A 39 -2.92 5.53 -7.05
N ALA A 40 -4.02 4.98 -7.55
CA ALA A 40 -4.65 3.81 -6.94
C ALA A 40 -3.78 2.57 -7.21
N VAL A 41 -3.25 2.00 -6.14
CA VAL A 41 -2.40 0.82 -6.19
C VAL A 41 -3.05 -0.35 -5.49
N THR A 42 -2.53 -1.54 -5.76
CA THR A 42 -2.90 -2.78 -5.09
C THR A 42 -1.64 -3.49 -4.63
N VAL A 43 -1.65 -3.98 -3.40
CA VAL A 43 -0.47 -4.59 -2.76
C VAL A 43 -0.84 -5.96 -2.19
N ASP A 44 0.08 -6.92 -2.26
CA ASP A 44 -0.16 -8.24 -1.68
C ASP A 44 -0.19 -8.17 -0.14
N ARG A 45 -1.15 -8.86 0.49
CA ARG A 45 -1.30 -8.89 1.95
C ARG A 45 -0.06 -9.42 2.65
N LYS A 46 0.61 -10.44 2.10
CA LYS A 46 1.81 -11.03 2.70
C LYS A 46 2.99 -10.06 2.62
N ASP A 47 3.19 -9.46 1.45
CA ASP A 47 4.27 -8.50 1.24
C ASP A 47 4.10 -7.28 2.15
N LEU A 48 2.88 -6.74 2.23
CA LEU A 48 2.57 -5.65 3.15
C LEU A 48 2.82 -6.05 4.61
N ARG A 49 2.40 -7.26 5.01
CA ARG A 49 2.61 -7.74 6.38
C ARG A 49 4.10 -7.85 6.72
N VAL A 50 4.92 -8.38 5.80
CA VAL A 50 6.38 -8.47 5.97
C VAL A 50 6.98 -7.07 6.07
N ALA A 51 6.58 -6.17 5.18
CA ALA A 51 7.01 -4.77 5.17
C ALA A 51 6.70 -4.05 6.49
N LEU A 52 5.51 -4.28 7.05
CA LEU A 52 5.06 -3.70 8.33
C LEU A 52 5.58 -4.41 9.58
N SER A 53 6.12 -5.63 9.45
CA SER A 53 6.65 -6.40 10.59
C SER A 53 8.11 -6.09 10.91
N GLY A 54 8.74 -5.19 10.13
CA GLY A 54 10.11 -4.76 10.39
C GLY A 54 10.25 -3.89 11.66
N PRO A 55 11.49 -3.59 12.10
CA PRO A 55 11.76 -2.89 13.36
C PRO A 55 11.12 -1.50 13.46
N ALA A 56 10.94 -0.82 12.32
CA ALA A 56 10.33 0.51 12.25
C ALA A 56 8.79 0.48 12.12
N GLY A 57 8.19 -0.70 11.98
CA GLY A 57 6.73 -0.89 11.90
C GLY A 57 6.08 -0.03 10.82
N LEU A 58 5.17 0.86 11.24
CA LEU A 58 4.42 1.78 10.37
C LEU A 58 5.27 2.93 9.81
N ASN A 59 6.38 3.28 10.46
CA ASN A 59 7.24 4.40 10.04
C ASN A 59 8.41 3.95 9.15
N THR A 60 8.34 2.73 8.61
CA THR A 60 9.38 2.24 7.71
C THR A 60 9.28 2.94 6.36
N VAL A 61 10.41 3.36 5.80
CA VAL A 61 10.49 3.83 4.42
C VAL A 61 10.45 2.61 3.49
N LEU A 62 9.46 2.59 2.61
CA LEU A 62 9.21 1.54 1.62
C LEU A 62 9.56 2.06 0.23
N GLU A 63 10.12 1.17 -0.59
CA GLU A 63 10.31 1.44 -2.02
C GLU A 63 9.13 0.83 -2.76
N LEU A 64 8.16 1.66 -3.15
CA LEU A 64 6.97 1.22 -3.89
C LEU A 64 7.31 1.11 -5.37
N HIS A 65 7.17 -0.10 -5.92
CA HIS A 65 7.34 -0.34 -7.35
C HIS A 65 5.97 -0.19 -8.02
N VAL A 66 5.79 0.91 -8.73
CA VAL A 66 4.54 1.28 -9.40
C VAL A 66 4.80 1.19 -10.91
N GLY A 67 4.56 0.00 -11.48
CA GLY A 67 4.97 -0.29 -12.85
C GLY A 67 6.49 -0.31 -12.99
N SER A 68 7.03 0.59 -13.81
CA SER A 68 8.48 0.76 -14.02
C SER A 68 9.12 1.73 -13.04
N ASP A 69 8.31 2.57 -12.40
CA ASP A 69 8.77 3.63 -11.53
C ASP A 69 8.89 3.16 -10.08
N LYS A 70 9.83 3.78 -9.37
CA LYS A 70 10.08 3.49 -7.97
C LYS A 70 9.89 4.74 -7.14
N TYR A 71 9.01 4.65 -6.15
CA TYR A 71 8.68 5.76 -5.28
C TYR A 71 9.08 5.43 -3.83
N PRO A 72 10.00 6.19 -3.21
CA PRO A 72 10.20 6.12 -1.79
C PRO A 72 8.97 6.69 -1.08
N ALA A 73 8.30 5.86 -0.29
CA ALA A 73 7.07 6.23 0.40
C ALA A 73 7.03 5.65 1.82
N ILE A 74 6.30 6.33 2.69
CA ILE A 74 6.00 5.86 4.04
C ILE A 74 4.53 5.45 4.13
N VAL A 75 4.22 4.56 5.05
CA VAL A 75 2.82 4.23 5.35
C VAL A 75 2.24 5.34 6.21
N LYS A 76 1.32 6.10 5.64
CA LYS A 76 0.64 7.18 6.35
C LYS A 76 -0.46 6.66 7.25
N GLU A 77 -1.27 5.75 6.72
CA GLU A 77 -2.41 5.20 7.44
C GLU A 77 -2.66 3.74 7.02
N VAL A 78 -3.07 2.91 7.98
CA VAL A 78 -3.50 1.54 7.75
C VAL A 78 -4.89 1.36 8.33
N GLN A 79 -5.89 1.23 7.45
CA GLN A 79 -7.24 0.93 7.87
C GLN A 79 -7.38 -0.56 8.13
N ARG A 80 -7.78 -0.90 9.36
CA ARG A 80 -7.98 -2.28 9.80
C ARG A 80 -9.44 -2.51 10.13
N ASP A 81 -9.92 -3.70 9.82
CA ASP A 81 -11.21 -4.17 10.27
C ASP A 81 -11.17 -4.36 11.80
N PRO A 82 -12.04 -3.70 12.57
CA PRO A 82 -11.99 -3.76 14.04
C PRO A 82 -12.30 -5.15 14.59
N VAL A 83 -13.06 -5.97 13.86
CA VAL A 83 -13.48 -7.31 14.30
C VAL A 83 -12.51 -8.36 13.76
N LYS A 84 -12.26 -8.35 12.45
CA LYS A 84 -11.44 -9.35 11.77
C LYS A 84 -9.93 -9.09 11.89
N ARG A 85 -9.53 -7.90 12.34
CA ARG A 85 -8.14 -7.42 12.41
C ARG A 85 -7.36 -7.53 11.10
N ILE A 86 -8.07 -7.61 9.98
CA ILE A 86 -7.48 -7.61 8.64
C ILE A 86 -7.25 -6.18 8.17
N VAL A 87 -6.13 -5.93 7.49
CA VAL A 87 -5.93 -4.68 6.76
C VAL A 87 -6.92 -4.63 5.59
N ARG A 88 -7.65 -3.52 5.50
CA ARG A 88 -8.64 -3.23 4.46
C ARG A 88 -8.16 -2.20 3.45
N HIS A 89 -7.39 -1.21 3.90
CA HIS A 89 -6.85 -0.18 3.05
C HIS A 89 -5.52 0.33 3.61
N VAL A 90 -4.64 0.80 2.72
CA VAL A 90 -3.35 1.41 3.10
C VAL A 90 -3.12 2.67 2.28
N ASP A 91 -2.71 3.72 2.99
CA ASP A 91 -2.36 5.00 2.41
C ASP A 91 -0.85 5.15 2.47
N PHE A 92 -0.25 5.38 1.31
CA PHE A 92 1.17 5.62 1.16
C PHE A 92 1.41 7.09 0.83
N GLN A 93 2.28 7.72 1.61
CA GLN A 93 2.73 9.07 1.35
C GLN A 93 4.13 9.01 0.76
N GLN A 94 4.30 9.44 -0.48
CA GLN A 94 5.60 9.63 -1.10
C GLN A 94 6.37 10.70 -0.33
N ILE A 95 7.64 10.41 -0.07
CA ILE A 95 8.59 11.38 0.48
C ILE A 95 9.50 11.85 -0.64
N SER A 96 9.66 13.17 -0.76
CA SER A 96 10.77 13.73 -1.53
C SER A 96 11.95 13.81 -0.57
N LEU A 97 13.01 13.07 -0.88
CA LEU A 97 14.31 13.25 -0.25
C LEU A 97 14.98 14.53 -0.77
#